data_AF-A0A3D8JX62-F1
#
_entry.id   AF-A0A3D8JX62-F1
#
_cell.length_a   1.000
_cell.length_b   1.000
_cell.length_c   1.000
_cell.angle_alpha   90.00
_cell.angle_beta   90.00
_cell.angle_gamma   90.00
#
_symmetry.space_group_name_H-M   'P 1'
#
loop_
_entity.id
_entity.type
_entity.pdbx_description
1 polymer ?
#
loop_
_entity_poly.entity_id
_entity_poly.type
_entity_poly.pdbx_seq_one_letter_code
_entity_poly.pdbx_strand_id
1 'polypeptide(L)'
;MLVALLTIAPLLAGGCTLYSNPSACKAQMREAAGKATPPEKLSISHVGVGIHGSRVVVEGTLEAAAAPTANASDASGASAPHPKAKPVAKPASAECTFEGNKLQALHWFAPPELANPPAPAKG
;
A
#
# COMPACT_ATOMS: atom_id res chain seq x y z
N MET A 1 12.52 51.04 -25.63
CA MET A 1 12.53 50.61 -24.22
C MET A 1 11.17 49.97 -23.93
N LEU A 2 11.07 48.65 -23.91
CA LEU A 2 9.88 47.94 -23.44
C LEU A 2 10.35 46.80 -22.52
N VAL A 3 10.41 47.11 -21.23
CA VAL A 3 10.58 46.14 -20.15
C VAL A 3 9.17 45.89 -19.63
N ALA A 4 8.64 44.68 -19.82
CA ALA A 4 7.44 44.23 -19.13
C ALA A 4 7.64 42.75 -18.76
N LEU A 5 7.77 42.54 -17.45
CA LEU A 5 8.07 41.29 -16.77
C LEU A 5 7.00 40.23 -17.05
N LEU A 6 7.42 39.05 -17.55
CA LEU A 6 6.69 37.80 -17.35
C LEU A 6 7.69 36.71 -16.98
N THR A 7 8.39 36.90 -15.86
CA THR A 7 9.02 35.81 -15.12
C THR A 7 7.89 35.05 -14.41
N ILE A 8 7.22 34.14 -15.14
CA ILE A 8 6.28 33.20 -14.52
C ILE A 8 7.11 32.31 -13.61
N ALA A 9 6.88 32.46 -12.30
CA ALA A 9 7.67 31.91 -11.22
C ALA A 9 7.85 30.39 -11.31
N PRO A 10 8.99 29.83 -10.84
CA PRO A 10 9.25 28.39 -10.84
C PRO A 10 8.44 27.65 -9.75
N LEU A 11 7.13 27.85 -9.66
CA LEU A 11 6.25 27.08 -8.76
C LEU A 11 5.78 25.74 -9.34
N LEU A 12 6.07 25.44 -10.62
CA LEU A 12 5.57 24.21 -11.26
C LEU A 12 6.23 22.93 -10.74
N ALA A 13 7.41 23.00 -10.11
CA ALA A 13 8.09 21.80 -9.63
C ALA A 13 7.33 21.13 -8.45
N GLY A 14 6.78 21.92 -7.53
CA GLY A 14 5.99 21.41 -6.39
C GLY A 14 4.53 21.12 -6.71
N GLY A 15 3.99 21.71 -7.79
CA GLY A 15 2.61 21.49 -8.23
C GLY A 15 2.41 20.15 -8.93
N CYS A 16 3.37 19.72 -9.76
CA CYS A 16 3.27 18.44 -10.46
C CYS A 16 3.39 17.24 -9.49
N THR A 17 4.24 17.34 -8.46
CA THR A 17 4.47 16.28 -7.48
C THR A 17 3.25 16.02 -6.59
N LEU A 18 2.45 17.05 -6.29
CA LEU A 18 1.16 16.91 -5.60
C LEU A 18 0.19 15.96 -6.31
N TYR A 19 0.32 15.82 -7.64
CA TYR A 19 -0.55 14.95 -8.44
C TYR A 19 0.12 13.63 -8.85
N SER A 20 1.40 13.66 -9.23
CA SER A 20 2.11 12.46 -9.71
C SER A 20 2.53 11.50 -8.60
N ASN A 21 2.94 12.02 -7.43
CA ASN A 21 3.46 11.17 -6.36
C ASN A 21 2.37 10.30 -5.71
N PRO A 22 1.12 10.78 -5.55
CA PRO A 22 0.02 9.93 -5.07
C PRO A 22 -0.23 8.69 -5.94
N SER A 23 -0.25 8.84 -7.27
CA SER A 23 -0.47 7.71 -8.16
C SER A 23 0.72 6.74 -8.16
N ALA A 24 1.95 7.27 -8.12
CA ALA A 24 3.17 6.47 -7.96
C ALA A 24 3.16 5.67 -6.65
N CYS A 25 2.75 6.30 -5.54
CA CYS A 25 2.69 5.61 -4.25
C CYS A 25 1.64 4.49 -4.25
N LYS A 26 0.46 4.71 -4.84
CA LYS A 26 -0.56 3.66 -4.99
C LYS A 26 -0.02 2.47 -5.78
N ALA A 27 0.72 2.72 -6.85
CA ALA A 27 1.34 1.66 -7.66
C ALA A 27 2.41 0.90 -6.86
N GLN A 28 3.28 1.63 -6.17
CA GLN A 28 4.33 1.05 -5.34
C GLN A 28 3.75 0.18 -4.20
N MET A 29 2.70 0.65 -3.53
CA MET A 29 2.03 -0.10 -2.46
C MET A 29 1.44 -1.41 -2.98
N ARG A 30 0.80 -1.40 -4.17
CA ARG A 30 0.28 -2.61 -4.83
C ARG A 30 1.38 -3.59 -5.19
N GLU A 31 2.48 -3.09 -5.76
CA GLU A 31 3.61 -3.94 -6.14
C GLU A 31 4.24 -4.59 -4.89
N ALA A 32 4.50 -3.80 -3.85
CA ALA A 32 5.09 -4.29 -2.61
C ALA A 32 4.17 -5.29 -1.89
N ALA A 33 2.86 -5.02 -1.85
CA ALA A 33 1.88 -5.97 -1.30
C ALA A 33 1.87 -7.29 -2.08
N GLY A 34 1.94 -7.23 -3.42
CA GLY A 34 1.98 -8.42 -4.26
C GLY A 34 3.23 -9.28 -4.06
N LYS A 35 4.38 -8.67 -3.74
CA LYS A 35 5.60 -9.41 -3.39
C LYS A 35 5.52 -10.09 -2.02
N ALA A 36 4.84 -9.45 -1.07
CA ALA A 36 4.78 -9.94 0.31
C ALA A 36 3.65 -10.96 0.56
N THR A 37 2.53 -10.85 -0.17
CA THR A 37 1.30 -11.62 0.08
C THR A 37 0.58 -11.98 -1.22
N PRO A 38 0.81 -13.18 -1.79
CA PRO A 38 0.00 -13.72 -2.88
C PRO A 38 -1.24 -14.46 -2.35
N PRO A 39 -2.46 -14.30 -2.93
CA PRO A 39 -2.98 -13.23 -3.77
C PRO A 39 -3.98 -12.38 -2.98
N GLU A 40 -3.51 -11.42 -2.19
CA GLU A 40 -4.43 -10.48 -1.51
C GLU A 40 -4.79 -9.32 -2.44
N LYS A 41 -6.08 -9.05 -2.63
CA LYS A 41 -6.53 -7.90 -3.42
C LYS A 41 -6.42 -6.65 -2.54
N LEU A 42 -5.58 -5.69 -2.95
CA LEU A 42 -5.49 -4.38 -2.30
C LEU A 42 -6.54 -3.41 -2.88
N SER A 43 -7.48 -2.99 -2.04
CA SER A 43 -8.42 -1.90 -2.32
C SER A 43 -8.00 -0.63 -1.60
N ILE A 44 -7.89 0.49 -2.32
CA ILE A 44 -7.43 1.77 -1.75
C ILE A 44 -8.66 2.62 -1.41
N SER A 45 -8.79 3.03 -0.16
CA SER A 45 -9.91 3.83 0.36
C SER A 45 -9.58 5.32 0.46
N HIS A 46 -8.35 5.65 0.82
CA HIS A 46 -7.96 7.03 1.09
C HIS A 46 -6.50 7.28 0.74
N VAL A 47 -6.19 8.52 0.33
CA VAL A 47 -4.82 8.98 0.12
C VAL A 47 -4.64 10.37 0.69
N GLY A 48 -3.78 10.47 1.70
CA GLY A 48 -3.28 11.73 2.24
C GLY A 48 -2.02 12.17 1.52
N VAL A 49 -1.92 13.46 1.21
CA VAL A 49 -0.76 14.04 0.52
C VAL A 49 -0.22 15.19 1.37
N GLY A 50 1.05 15.09 1.75
CA GLY A 50 1.77 16.13 2.46
C GLY A 50 2.14 17.31 1.55
N ILE A 51 2.61 18.40 2.16
CA ILE A 51 2.98 19.63 1.46
C ILE A 51 4.02 19.32 0.36
N HIS A 52 3.78 19.84 -0.85
CA HIS A 52 4.56 19.59 -2.07
C HIS A 52 4.58 18.13 -2.56
N GLY A 53 3.70 17.25 -2.09
CA GLY A 53 3.66 15.85 -2.52
C GLY A 53 4.85 15.00 -2.04
N SER A 54 5.64 15.52 -1.10
CA SER A 54 6.86 14.89 -0.58
C SER A 54 6.59 13.68 0.31
N ARG A 55 5.40 13.60 0.91
CA ARG A 55 4.91 12.46 1.68
C ARG A 55 3.53 12.10 1.20
N VAL A 56 3.29 10.82 0.96
CA VAL A 56 1.97 10.32 0.55
C VAL A 56 1.64 9.15 1.45
N VAL A 57 0.53 9.22 2.17
CA VAL A 57 -0.02 8.09 2.93
C VAL A 57 -1.16 7.49 2.12
N VAL A 58 -1.08 6.19 1.86
CA VAL A 58 -2.11 5.44 1.14
C VAL A 58 -2.72 4.44 2.11
N GLU A 59 -4.03 4.49 2.24
CA GLU A 59 -4.81 3.63 3.12
C GLU A 59 -5.79 2.81 2.31
N GLY A 60 -6.08 1.61 2.81
CA GLY A 60 -6.87 0.64 2.10
C GLY A 60 -7.15 -0.62 2.90
N THR A 61 -7.52 -1.66 2.18
CA THR A 61 -7.79 -2.98 2.71
C THR A 61 -7.14 -4.04 1.83
N LEU A 62 -6.52 -5.02 2.45
CA LEU A 62 -6.02 -6.23 1.82
C LEU A 62 -7.01 -7.37 2.09
N GLU A 63 -7.51 -7.99 1.02
CA GLU A 63 -8.38 -9.15 1.14
C GLU A 63 -7.54 -10.42 1.31
N ALA A 64 -7.43 -10.91 2.55
CA ALA A 64 -6.74 -12.14 2.85
C ALA A 64 -7.58 -13.35 2.43
N ALA A 65 -6.95 -14.29 1.71
CA ALA A 65 -7.50 -15.63 1.57
C ALA A 65 -7.62 -16.24 2.97
N ALA A 66 -8.83 -16.64 3.36
CA ALA A 66 -9.04 -17.19 4.69
C ALA A 66 -8.17 -18.44 4.89
N ALA A 67 -7.34 -18.43 5.93
CA ALA A 67 -6.59 -19.61 6.33
C ALA A 67 -7.59 -20.73 6.66
N PRO A 68 -7.36 -21.97 6.19
CA PRO A 68 -8.20 -23.09 6.63
C PRO A 68 -8.06 -23.20 8.15
N THR A 69 -9.16 -23.06 8.87
CA THR A 69 -9.21 -23.38 10.30
C THR A 69 -8.89 -24.87 10.42
N ALA A 70 -7.69 -25.19 10.91
CA ALA A 70 -7.35 -26.54 11.34
C ALA A 70 -8.19 -26.85 12.58
N ASN A 71 -9.44 -27.27 12.36
CA ASN A 71 -10.21 -27.91 13.40
C ASN A 71 -9.59 -29.29 13.61
N ALA A 72 -8.71 -29.40 14.60
CA ALA A 72 -8.34 -30.66 15.19
C ALA A 72 -9.59 -31.22 15.88
N SER A 73 -10.31 -32.11 15.20
CA SER A 73 -11.19 -33.09 15.83
C SER A 73 -11.31 -34.27 14.89
N ASP A 74 -10.62 -35.33 15.29
CA ASP A 74 -10.82 -36.71 14.89
C ASP A 74 -12.31 -37.11 14.81
N ALA A 75 -12.51 -38.18 14.05
CA ALA A 75 -13.66 -39.09 14.00
C ALA A 75 -14.81 -38.80 13.00
N SER A 76 -14.84 -39.71 12.02
CA SER A 76 -16.01 -40.31 11.36
C SER A 76 -16.76 -39.50 10.30
N GLY A 77 -16.41 -39.80 9.04
CA GLY A 77 -17.36 -40.28 8.04
C GLY A 77 -18.59 -39.44 7.76
N ALA A 78 -18.42 -38.36 6.98
CA ALA A 78 -19.38 -37.88 5.99
C ALA A 78 -18.73 -36.74 5.21
N SER A 79 -18.76 -36.81 3.87
CA SER A 79 -18.36 -35.70 3.00
C SER A 79 -19.37 -34.55 3.11
N ALA A 80 -19.31 -33.80 4.21
CA ALA A 80 -20.03 -32.54 4.34
C ALA A 80 -19.27 -31.47 3.54
N PRO A 81 -19.95 -30.60 2.77
CA PRO A 81 -19.29 -29.49 2.11
C PRO A 81 -18.71 -28.56 3.18
N HIS A 82 -17.38 -28.47 3.23
CA HIS A 82 -16.70 -27.49 4.07
C HIS A 82 -17.23 -26.09 3.71
N PRO A 83 -17.72 -25.29 4.68
CA PRO A 83 -18.10 -23.92 4.39
C PRO A 83 -16.85 -23.18 3.91
N LYS A 84 -16.89 -22.65 2.68
CA LYS A 84 -15.83 -21.78 2.16
C LYS A 84 -15.65 -20.62 3.13
N ALA A 85 -14.51 -20.58 3.80
CA ALA A 85 -14.21 -19.52 4.74
C ALA A 85 -14.22 -18.17 4.00
N LYS A 86 -14.92 -17.19 4.58
CA LYS A 86 -15.08 -15.86 3.96
C LYS A 86 -13.73 -15.13 3.98
N PRO A 87 -13.34 -14.44 2.90
CA PRO A 87 -12.16 -13.59 2.88
C PRO A 87 -12.18 -12.60 4.05
N VAL A 88 -11.06 -12.44 4.73
CA VAL A 88 -10.92 -11.49 5.84
C VAL A 88 -10.28 -10.22 5.28
N ALA A 89 -11.00 -9.10 5.34
CA ALA A 89 -10.45 -7.81 4.95
C ALA A 89 -9.57 -7.26 6.09
N LYS A 90 -8.26 -7.16 5.85
CA LYS A 90 -7.29 -6.56 6.77
C LYS A 90 -7.06 -5.10 6.39
N PRO A 91 -6.99 -4.16 7.36
CA PRO A 91 -6.60 -2.79 7.05
C PRO A 91 -5.15 -2.75 6.55
N ALA A 92 -4.91 -1.92 5.54
CA ALA A 92 -3.59 -1.73 4.95
C ALA A 92 -3.28 -0.24 4.88
N SER A 93 -2.07 0.14 5.27
CA SER A 93 -1.62 1.53 5.23
C SER A 93 -0.11 1.60 5.04
N ALA A 94 0.33 2.49 4.15
CA ALA A 94 1.73 2.75 3.90
C ALA A 94 1.99 4.23 3.58
N GLU A 95 3.16 4.73 3.98
CA GLU A 95 3.70 6.02 3.56
C GLU A 95 4.75 5.82 2.47
N CYS A 96 4.67 6.62 1.41
CA CYS A 96 5.77 6.84 0.49
C CYS A 96 6.39 8.22 0.75
N THR A 97 7.72 8.27 0.83
CA THR A 97 8.47 9.52 0.86
C THR A 97 9.13 9.78 -0.48
N PHE A 98 9.08 11.03 -0.93
CA PHE A 98 9.59 11.46 -2.24
C PHE A 98 10.52 12.66 -2.09
N GLU A 99 11.56 12.67 -2.93
CA GLU A 99 12.37 13.85 -3.20
C GLU A 99 12.06 14.30 -4.63
N GLY A 100 11.30 15.40 -4.76
CA GLY A 100 10.68 15.74 -6.05
C GLY A 100 9.72 14.65 -6.50
N ASN A 101 9.98 14.03 -7.64
CA ASN A 101 9.21 12.91 -8.21
C ASN A 101 9.88 11.53 -7.98
N LYS A 102 11.02 11.50 -7.27
CA LYS A 102 11.76 10.27 -7.02
C LYS A 102 11.31 9.66 -5.70
N LEU A 103 10.85 8.41 -5.75
CA LEU A 103 10.54 7.64 -4.55
C LEU A 103 11.82 7.35 -3.76
N GLN A 104 11.82 7.66 -2.47
CA GLN A 104 12.93 7.41 -1.56
C GLN A 104 12.66 6.20 -0.69
N ALA A 105 11.48 6.11 -0.09
CA ALA A 105 11.09 4.96 0.72
C ALA A 105 9.60 4.67 0.64
N LEU A 106 9.27 3.40 0.86
CA LEU A 106 7.93 2.92 1.22
C LEU A 106 8.01 2.37 2.64
N HIS A 107 7.17 2.86 3.53
CA HIS A 107 7.07 2.40 4.92
C HIS A 107 5.66 1.91 5.22
N TRP A 108 5.54 0.67 5.67
CA TRP A 108 4.25 0.08 6.01
C TRP A 108 3.88 0.36 7.47
N PHE A 109 2.63 0.76 7.70
CA PHE A 109 2.02 0.86 9.04
C PHE A 109 1.10 -0.31 9.34
N ALA A 110 0.44 -0.85 8.31
CA ALA A 110 -0.47 -1.97 8.41
C ALA A 110 -0.54 -2.75 7.09
N PRO A 111 -0.86 -4.05 7.12
CA PRO A 111 -1.08 -4.86 8.32
C PRO A 111 0.26 -5.23 9.01
N PRO A 112 0.25 -5.77 10.24
CA PRO A 112 1.46 -5.99 11.05
C PRO A 112 2.54 -6.81 10.35
N GLU A 113 2.15 -7.74 9.48
CA GLU A 113 3.03 -8.60 8.70
C GLU A 113 3.89 -7.81 7.70
N LEU A 114 3.37 -6.69 7.19
CA LEU A 114 4.10 -5.78 6.30
C LEU A 114 4.85 -4.69 7.07
N ALA A 115 4.28 -4.24 8.20
CA ALA A 115 4.91 -3.23 9.06
C ALA A 115 6.14 -3.76 9.79
N ASN A 116 6.11 -5.05 10.19
CA ASN A 116 7.16 -5.72 10.94
C ASN A 116 7.57 -7.02 10.22
N PRO A 117 8.29 -6.92 9.09
CA PRO A 117 8.72 -8.11 8.37
C PRO A 117 9.61 -8.98 9.28
N PRO A 118 9.44 -10.31 9.26
CA PRO A 118 10.29 -11.21 10.05
C PRO A 118 11.75 -11.01 9.65
N ALA A 119 12.65 -11.08 10.65
CA ALA A 119 14.08 -10.97 10.42
C ALA A 119 14.54 -11.99 9.37
N PRO A 120 15.50 -11.64 8.48
CA PRO A 120 16.02 -12.58 7.51
C PRO A 120 16.57 -13.80 8.25
N ALA A 121 16.19 -15.00 7.80
CA ALA A 121 16.72 -16.24 8.36
C ALA A 121 18.25 -16.19 8.28
N LYS A 122 18.92 -16.28 9.44
CA LYS A 122 20.38 -16.44 9.48
C LYS A 122 20.68 -17.83 8.91
N GLY A 123 21.22 -17.87 7.69
CA GLY A 123 21.79 -19.07 7.08
C GLY A 123 23.12 -19.45 7.71
#